data_AF-A0A7C6EV49-F1
#
_entry.id   AF-A0A7C6EV49-F1
#
_cell.length_a   1.000
_cell.length_b   1.000
_cell.length_c   1.000
_cell.angle_alpha   90.00
_cell.angle_beta   90.00
_cell.angle_gamma   90.00
#
_symmetry.space_group_name_H-M   'P 1'
#
loop_
_entity.id
_entity.type
_entity.pdbx_description
1 polymer ?
#
loop_
_entity_poly.entity_id
_entity_poly.type
_entity_poly.pdbx_seq_one_letter_code
_entity_poly.pdbx_strand_id
1 'polypeptide(L)'
;MFTNEYNKLLERLNVFITKYHFNEIRRGLLLLLVILGVSTLTIFILEYIGHFSSTVRTLLFYICLLLYTFVLVRYIFIPLASLFKIRNGLSYTQAADIISNHFPELQDKLRNTLELAELQEEQRYSLSLIQASIDQRARLLQPFPFHLAIDVKVTIRLLKYLAAVLLLYLSVWLYKPVIIKEGSERILHHRTTFAMPAPFRFELQNQNLNVSQGEDFEIKVAVKGQYVPTHVYLIVGSTRLLLNNIDKSTFNYIIKGVNQSFDFYFEADEVVSESHHVNVLFPPQILDFKIE
;
A
#
# COMPACT_ATOMS: atom_id res chain seq x y z
N MET A 1 39.69 28.61 -24.28
CA MET A 1 38.23 28.72 -24.34
C MET A 1 37.77 27.72 -25.39
N PHE A 2 37.00 26.71 -25.01
CA PHE A 2 36.55 25.67 -25.94
C PHE A 2 35.65 26.27 -27.03
N THR A 3 35.74 25.72 -28.24
CA THR A 3 34.99 26.14 -29.42
C THR A 3 33.48 25.89 -29.27
N ASN A 4 32.66 26.67 -30.00
CA ASN A 4 31.20 26.61 -29.91
C ASN A 4 30.65 25.20 -30.23
N GLU A 5 31.28 24.45 -31.13
CA GLU A 5 30.80 23.12 -31.54
C GLU A 5 31.15 22.02 -30.53
N TYR A 6 32.30 22.09 -29.86
CA TYR A 6 32.63 21.18 -28.74
C TYR A 6 31.69 21.39 -27.55
N ASN A 7 31.39 22.64 -27.20
CA ASN A 7 30.43 22.94 -26.12
C ASN A 7 29.02 22.39 -26.42
N LYS A 8 28.57 22.48 -27.68
CA LYS A 8 27.30 21.85 -28.13
C LYS A 8 27.33 20.33 -28.02
N LEU A 9 28.48 19.70 -28.27
CA LEU A 9 28.64 18.25 -28.10
C LEU A 9 28.57 17.85 -26.62
N LEU A 10 29.24 18.57 -25.73
CA LEU A 10 29.15 18.36 -24.27
C LEU A 10 27.74 18.60 -23.74
N GLU A 11 27.04 19.61 -24.23
CA GLU A 11 25.64 19.87 -23.87
C GLU A 11 24.74 18.69 -24.27
N ARG A 12 24.91 18.15 -25.49
CA ARG A 12 24.17 16.97 -25.95
C ARG A 12 24.50 15.71 -25.15
N LEU A 13 25.76 15.52 -24.75
CA LEU A 13 26.14 14.43 -23.85
C LEU A 13 25.49 14.58 -22.48
N ASN A 14 25.44 15.80 -21.93
CA ASN A 14 24.73 16.07 -20.67
C ASN A 14 23.23 15.81 -20.77
N VAL A 15 22.60 16.19 -21.89
CA VAL A 15 21.18 15.87 -22.16
C VAL A 15 20.97 14.36 -22.25
N PHE A 16 21.92 13.62 -22.86
CA PHE A 16 21.87 12.16 -22.89
C PHE A 16 22.00 11.54 -21.50
N ILE A 17 23.01 11.94 -20.72
CA ILE A 17 23.27 11.42 -19.36
C ILE A 17 22.07 11.67 -18.44
N THR A 18 21.51 12.87 -18.47
CA THR A 18 20.31 13.19 -17.67
C THR A 18 19.13 12.33 -18.09
N LYS A 19 18.86 12.20 -19.39
CA LYS A 19 17.75 11.39 -19.92
C LYS A 19 17.94 9.89 -19.66
N TYR A 20 19.17 9.39 -19.66
CA TYR A 20 19.53 8.02 -19.31
C TYR A 20 19.18 7.71 -17.85
N HIS A 21 19.63 8.54 -16.90
CA HIS A 21 19.29 8.34 -15.49
C HIS A 21 17.80 8.50 -15.21
N PHE A 22 17.10 9.41 -15.91
CA PHE A 22 15.63 9.46 -15.84
C PHE A 22 14.97 8.14 -16.30
N ASN A 23 15.49 7.51 -17.36
CA ASN A 23 14.99 6.21 -17.81
C ASN A 23 15.30 5.09 -16.80
N GLU A 24 16.48 5.08 -16.19
CA GLU A 24 16.83 4.14 -15.12
C GLU A 24 15.89 4.29 -13.91
N ILE A 25 15.60 5.53 -13.48
CA ILE A 25 14.68 5.79 -12.37
C ILE A 25 13.27 5.30 -12.72
N ARG A 26 12.77 5.59 -13.93
CA ARG A 26 11.45 5.09 -14.36
C ARG A 26 11.40 3.57 -14.35
N ARG A 27 12.46 2.91 -14.83
CA ARG A 27 12.57 1.46 -14.80
C ARG A 27 12.62 0.93 -13.36
N GLY A 28 13.38 1.58 -12.48
CA GLY A 28 13.45 1.24 -11.05
C GLY A 28 12.11 1.40 -10.35
N LEU A 29 11.38 2.48 -10.63
CA LEU A 29 10.04 2.72 -10.10
C LEU A 29 9.04 1.66 -10.56
N LEU A 30 9.03 1.34 -11.86
CA LEU A 30 8.18 0.28 -12.40
C LEU A 30 8.51 -1.08 -11.79
N LEU A 31 9.79 -1.39 -11.60
CA LEU A 31 10.23 -2.63 -10.97
C LEU A 31 9.75 -2.72 -9.52
N LEU A 32 9.89 -1.63 -8.77
CA LEU A 32 9.40 -1.53 -7.39
C LEU A 32 7.90 -1.75 -7.33
N LEU A 33 7.12 -1.11 -8.21
CA LEU A 33 5.67 -1.28 -8.26
C LEU A 33 5.25 -2.71 -8.59
N VAL A 34 5.94 -3.37 -9.52
CA VAL A 34 5.67 -4.78 -9.87
C VAL A 34 5.98 -5.69 -8.70
N ILE A 35 7.17 -5.57 -8.09
CA ILE A 35 7.57 -6.39 -6.94
C ILE A 35 6.62 -6.18 -5.77
N LEU A 36 6.31 -4.92 -5.46
CA LEU A 36 5.38 -4.57 -4.39
C LEU A 36 4.01 -5.19 -4.65
N GLY A 37 3.42 -4.97 -5.83
CA GLY A 37 2.10 -5.50 -6.14
C GLY A 37 2.04 -7.03 -6.13
N VAL A 38 3.03 -7.73 -6.70
CA VAL A 38 3.06 -9.21 -6.69
C VAL A 38 3.19 -9.75 -5.27
N SER A 39 4.13 -9.20 -4.49
CA SER A 39 4.38 -9.70 -3.14
C SER A 39 3.22 -9.40 -2.19
N THR A 40 2.64 -8.19 -2.22
CA THR A 40 1.45 -7.86 -1.41
C THR A 40 0.25 -8.71 -1.78
N LEU A 41 -0.03 -8.90 -3.08
CA LEU A 41 -1.15 -9.74 -3.51
C LEU A 41 -0.98 -11.19 -3.05
N THR A 42 0.23 -11.73 -3.17
CA THR A 42 0.55 -13.08 -2.71
C THR A 42 0.33 -13.22 -1.21
N ILE A 43 0.82 -12.26 -0.42
CA ILE A 43 0.63 -12.29 1.04
C ILE A 43 -0.85 -12.16 1.41
N PHE A 44 -1.63 -11.32 0.72
CA PHE A 44 -3.07 -11.18 1.01
C PHE A 44 -3.83 -12.49 0.77
N ILE A 45 -3.52 -13.19 -0.32
CA ILE A 45 -4.13 -14.48 -0.63
C ILE A 45 -3.71 -15.54 0.41
N LEU A 46 -2.43 -15.59 0.75
CA LEU A 46 -1.91 -16.52 1.74
C LEU A 46 -2.48 -16.26 3.15
N GLU A 47 -2.59 -14.99 3.55
CA GLU A 47 -3.20 -14.58 4.82
C GLU A 47 -4.67 -14.98 4.88
N TYR A 48 -5.40 -14.82 3.76
CA TYR A 48 -6.80 -15.18 3.67
C TYR A 48 -7.03 -16.69 3.81
N ILE A 49 -6.16 -17.53 3.23
CA ILE A 49 -6.29 -18.98 3.30
C ILE A 49 -5.74 -19.54 4.62
N GLY A 50 -4.60 -19.01 5.09
CA GLY A 50 -3.82 -19.59 6.18
C GLY A 50 -4.08 -18.99 7.56
N HIS A 51 -4.75 -17.83 7.65
CA HIS A 51 -5.00 -17.11 8.91
C HIS A 51 -3.72 -17.00 9.77
N PHE A 52 -2.70 -16.29 9.29
CA PHE A 52 -1.40 -16.32 9.93
C PHE A 52 -1.40 -15.75 11.35
N SER A 53 -0.63 -16.40 12.23
CA SER A 53 -0.36 -15.88 13.57
C SER A 53 0.33 -14.52 13.51
N SER A 54 0.18 -13.71 14.56
CA SER A 54 0.78 -12.37 14.64
C SER A 54 2.30 -12.39 14.44
N THR A 55 2.99 -13.43 14.91
CA THR A 55 4.43 -13.62 14.73
C THR A 55 4.82 -13.75 13.26
N VAL A 56 4.11 -14.58 12.49
CA VAL A 56 4.38 -14.79 11.05
C VAL A 56 4.09 -13.51 10.27
N ARG A 57 2.99 -12.81 10.58
CA ARG A 57 2.67 -11.52 9.96
C ARG A 57 3.76 -10.46 10.19
N THR A 58 4.28 -10.39 11.41
CA THR A 58 5.37 -9.47 11.77
C THR A 58 6.65 -9.79 11.00
N LEU A 59 7.01 -11.08 10.92
CA LEU A 59 8.18 -11.52 10.14
C LEU A 59 8.05 -11.18 8.66
N LEU A 60 6.91 -11.50 8.04
CA LEU A 60 6.63 -11.19 6.63
C LEU A 60 6.69 -9.68 6.36
N PHE A 61 6.13 -8.87 7.26
CA PHE A 61 6.18 -7.42 7.15
C PHE A 61 7.62 -6.89 7.12
N TYR A 62 8.48 -7.33 8.05
CA TYR A 62 9.88 -6.88 8.10
C TYR A 62 10.71 -7.38 6.92
N ILE A 63 10.48 -8.60 6.43
CA ILE A 63 11.15 -9.12 5.22
C ILE A 63 10.76 -8.27 4.01
N CYS A 64 9.46 -8.00 3.83
CA CYS A 64 8.98 -7.13 2.75
C CYS A 64 9.54 -5.72 2.89
N LEU A 65 9.56 -5.15 4.09
CA LEU A 65 10.10 -3.82 4.36
C LEU A 65 11.58 -3.76 3.95
N LEU A 66 12.39 -4.72 4.39
CA LEU A 66 13.82 -4.77 4.05
C LEU A 66 14.02 -4.89 2.53
N LEU A 67 13.27 -5.77 1.87
CA LEU A 67 13.33 -5.96 0.42
C LEU A 67 12.95 -4.68 -0.34
N TYR A 68 11.88 -4.00 0.07
CA TYR A 68 11.46 -2.74 -0.54
C TYR A 68 12.48 -1.63 -0.31
N THR A 69 13.01 -1.50 0.91
CA THR A 69 14.07 -0.52 1.21
C THR A 69 15.32 -0.80 0.36
N PHE A 70 15.73 -2.06 0.22
CA PHE A 70 16.87 -2.44 -0.61
C PHE A 70 16.65 -2.06 -2.09
N VAL A 71 15.50 -2.42 -2.67
CA VAL A 71 15.17 -2.08 -4.06
C VAL A 71 15.09 -0.56 -4.26
N LEU A 72 14.46 0.16 -3.33
CA LEU A 72 14.29 1.61 -3.39
C LEU A 72 15.66 2.32 -3.31
N VAL A 73 16.52 1.91 -2.38
CA VAL A 73 17.88 2.47 -2.27
C VAL A 73 18.68 2.18 -3.54
N ARG A 74 18.69 0.92 -4.01
CA ARG A 74 19.51 0.48 -5.14
C ARG A 74 19.08 1.08 -6.48
N TYR A 75 17.77 1.15 -6.75
CA TYR A 75 17.23 1.49 -8.06
C TYR A 75 16.63 2.89 -8.17
N ILE A 76 16.43 3.61 -7.05
CA ILE A 76 15.91 4.98 -7.05
C ILE A 76 16.93 5.94 -6.43
N PHE A 77 17.35 5.74 -5.18
CA PHE A 77 18.24 6.69 -4.51
C PHE A 77 19.63 6.79 -5.15
N ILE A 78 20.23 5.66 -5.56
CA ILE A 78 21.54 5.67 -6.24
C ILE A 78 21.51 6.46 -7.57
N PRO A 79 20.61 6.18 -8.54
CA PRO A 79 20.56 6.97 -9.78
C PRO A 79 20.10 8.41 -9.56
N LEU A 80 19.29 8.68 -8.52
CA LEU A 80 18.91 10.04 -8.15
C LEU A 80 20.11 10.83 -7.60
N ALA A 81 20.94 10.23 -6.74
CA ALA A 81 22.17 10.85 -6.24
C ALA A 81 23.19 11.13 -7.36
N SER A 82 23.20 10.29 -8.41
CA SER A 82 23.98 10.51 -9.63
C SER A 82 23.51 11.74 -10.41
N LEU A 83 22.18 11.94 -10.54
CA LEU A 83 21.61 13.12 -11.22
C LEU A 83 21.95 14.44 -10.52
N PHE A 84 21.94 14.46 -9.18
CA PHE A 84 22.29 15.66 -8.40
C PHE A 84 23.81 15.90 -8.29
N LYS A 85 24.64 15.10 -8.97
CA LYS A 85 26.12 15.18 -8.91
C LYS A 85 26.68 15.05 -7.47
N ILE A 86 25.91 14.51 -6.53
CA ILE A 86 26.32 14.25 -5.14
C ILE A 86 27.32 13.07 -5.08
N ARG A 87 27.30 12.23 -6.11
CA ARG A 87 28.25 11.15 -6.35
C ARG A 87 28.72 11.21 -7.81
N ASN A 88 29.95 10.75 -8.10
CA ASN A 88 30.46 10.60 -9.46
C ASN A 88 29.47 9.78 -10.29
N GLY A 89 28.73 10.49 -11.16
CA GLY A 89 27.77 9.89 -12.08
C GLY A 89 28.47 9.28 -13.29
N LEU A 90 27.71 9.06 -14.36
CA LEU A 90 28.27 8.56 -15.61
C LEU A 90 29.30 9.57 -16.17
N SER A 91 30.54 9.14 -16.39
CA SER A 91 31.56 9.98 -17.06
C SER A 91 31.19 10.22 -18.52
N TYR A 92 31.68 11.30 -19.14
CA TYR A 92 31.51 11.54 -20.57
C TYR A 92 32.06 10.40 -21.43
N THR A 93 33.15 9.77 -21.01
CA THR A 93 33.72 8.57 -21.65
C THR A 93 32.80 7.36 -21.55
N GLN A 94 32.20 7.12 -20.38
CA GLN A 94 31.21 6.05 -20.18
C GLN A 94 29.92 6.30 -20.98
N ALA A 95 29.46 7.55 -21.06
CA ALA A 95 28.34 7.93 -21.92
C ALA A 95 28.65 7.63 -23.39
N ALA A 96 29.88 7.92 -23.81
CA ALA A 96 30.34 7.63 -25.16
C ALA A 96 30.37 6.14 -25.47
N ASP A 97 30.81 5.29 -24.54
CA ASP A 97 30.78 3.83 -24.71
C ASP A 97 29.35 3.30 -24.87
N ILE A 98 28.41 3.79 -24.05
CA ILE A 98 26.99 3.38 -24.14
C ILE A 98 26.39 3.81 -25.50
N ILE A 99 26.65 5.04 -25.94
CA ILE A 99 26.18 5.54 -27.24
C ILE A 99 26.81 4.74 -28.39
N SER A 100 28.11 4.45 -28.30
CA SER A 100 28.88 3.72 -29.30
C SER A 100 28.44 2.27 -29.45
N ASN A 101 28.05 1.61 -28.36
CA ASN A 101 27.48 0.26 -28.40
C ASN A 101 26.14 0.20 -29.15
N HIS A 102 25.38 1.30 -29.16
CA HIS A 102 24.12 1.39 -29.91
C HIS A 102 24.33 1.84 -31.35
N PHE A 103 25.36 2.66 -31.60
CA PHE A 103 25.72 3.19 -32.91
C PHE A 103 27.17 2.82 -33.26
N PRO A 104 27.41 1.63 -33.84
CA PRO A 104 28.76 1.17 -34.18
C PRO A 104 29.52 2.14 -35.10
N GLU A 105 28.81 2.86 -35.96
CA GLU A 105 29.36 3.88 -36.87
C GLU A 105 30.01 5.08 -36.13
N LEU A 106 29.68 5.27 -34.85
CA LEU A 106 30.19 6.36 -34.01
C LEU A 106 31.33 5.93 -33.07
N GLN A 107 31.56 4.63 -32.93
CA GLN A 107 32.41 4.04 -31.89
C GLN A 107 33.82 4.63 -31.84
N ASP A 108 34.52 4.61 -32.98
CA ASP A 108 35.88 5.11 -33.03
C ASP A 108 35.95 6.64 -32.98
N LYS A 109 34.89 7.33 -33.42
CA LYS A 109 34.91 8.79 -33.56
C LYS A 109 34.57 9.51 -32.26
N LEU A 110 33.58 9.02 -31.49
CA LEU A 110 33.14 9.66 -30.26
C LEU A 110 34.22 9.56 -29.17
N ARG A 111 34.76 8.35 -28.99
CA ARG A 111 35.76 8.07 -27.95
C ARG A 111 37.08 8.77 -28.23
N ASN A 112 37.62 8.67 -29.47
CA ASN A 112 38.84 9.39 -29.83
C ASN A 112 38.69 10.92 -29.70
N THR A 113 37.51 11.48 -29.95
CA THR A 113 37.31 12.94 -29.83
C THR A 113 37.30 13.39 -28.38
N LEU A 114 36.76 12.58 -27.46
CA LEU A 114 36.79 12.84 -26.03
C LEU A 114 38.19 12.65 -25.43
N GLU A 115 38.89 11.55 -25.79
CA GLU A 115 40.28 11.31 -25.36
C GLU A 115 41.23 12.43 -25.85
N LEU A 116 41.06 12.92 -27.09
CA LEU A 116 41.86 14.05 -27.62
C LEU A 116 41.58 15.36 -26.87
N ALA A 117 40.34 15.56 -26.40
CA ALA A 117 39.96 16.75 -25.65
C ALA A 117 40.46 16.71 -24.19
N GLU A 118 40.50 15.54 -23.56
CA GLU A 118 41.12 15.34 -22.24
C GLU A 118 42.64 15.58 -22.29
N LEU A 119 43.32 15.09 -23.33
CA LEU A 119 44.77 15.35 -23.54
C LEU A 119 45.09 16.84 -23.81
N GLN A 120 44.13 17.59 -24.37
CA GLN A 120 44.28 19.03 -24.60
C GLN A 120 44.25 19.84 -23.30
N GLU A 121 43.57 19.37 -22.26
CA GLU A 121 43.62 20.00 -20.93
C GLU A 121 44.98 19.80 -20.25
N GLU A 122 45.72 18.73 -20.58
CA GLU A 122 47.01 18.40 -19.97
C GLU A 122 48.25 18.94 -20.70
N GLN A 123 48.21 19.29 -22.00
CA GLN A 123 49.42 19.70 -22.75
C GLN A 123 49.27 20.92 -23.70
N ARG A 124 50.35 21.74 -23.73
CA ARG A 124 50.47 23.09 -24.33
C ARG A 124 50.75 23.17 -25.86
N TYR A 125 50.54 22.14 -26.68
CA TYR A 125 50.91 22.18 -28.10
C TYR A 125 49.74 22.50 -29.06
N SER A 126 50.04 23.33 -30.08
CA SER A 126 49.18 23.80 -31.20
C SER A 126 47.67 23.74 -30.99
N LEU A 127 47.20 24.45 -29.96
CA LEU A 127 45.80 24.63 -29.56
C LEU A 127 44.84 24.80 -30.75
N SER A 128 45.21 25.58 -31.76
CA SER A 128 44.35 25.90 -32.91
C SER A 128 44.08 24.71 -33.85
N LEU A 129 45.09 23.86 -34.12
CA LEU A 129 44.94 22.71 -35.03
C LEU A 129 44.17 21.57 -34.36
N ILE A 130 44.45 21.34 -33.07
CA ILE A 130 43.73 20.35 -32.26
C ILE A 130 42.26 20.76 -32.11
N GLN A 131 41.99 22.04 -31.81
CA GLN A 131 40.62 22.57 -31.75
C GLN A 131 39.87 22.45 -33.09
N ALA A 132 40.52 22.76 -34.21
CA ALA A 132 39.89 22.62 -35.53
C ALA A 132 39.55 21.15 -35.85
N SER A 133 40.41 20.21 -35.44
CA SER A 133 40.16 18.77 -35.61
C SER A 133 38.98 18.30 -34.73
N ILE A 134 38.92 18.76 -33.48
CA ILE A 134 37.81 18.46 -32.56
C ILE A 134 36.49 19.02 -33.11
N ASP A 135 36.47 20.25 -33.62
CA ASP A 135 35.27 20.86 -34.20
C ASP A 135 34.78 20.14 -35.45
N GLN A 136 35.69 19.76 -36.34
CA GLN A 136 35.35 19.00 -37.54
C GLN A 136 34.73 17.65 -37.17
N ARG A 137 35.30 16.95 -36.19
CA ARG A 137 34.79 15.66 -35.69
C ARG A 137 33.45 15.82 -34.96
N ALA A 138 33.29 16.86 -34.15
CA ALA A 138 32.03 17.18 -33.45
C ALA A 138 30.88 17.45 -34.44
N ARG A 139 31.13 18.14 -35.56
CA ARG A 139 30.12 18.37 -36.61
C ARG A 139 29.65 17.08 -37.28
N LEU A 140 30.55 16.12 -37.51
CA LEU A 140 30.19 14.81 -38.08
C LEU A 140 29.28 13.98 -37.16
N LEU A 141 29.28 14.28 -35.85
CA LEU A 141 28.48 13.61 -34.83
C LEU A 141 27.11 14.27 -34.61
N GLN A 142 26.88 15.48 -35.15
CA GLN A 142 25.63 16.20 -34.99
C GLN A 142 24.35 15.51 -35.50
N PRO A 143 24.35 14.78 -36.64
CA PRO A 143 23.12 14.19 -37.15
C PRO A 143 22.59 13.03 -36.31
N PHE A 144 23.37 12.48 -35.37
CA PHE A 144 22.99 11.27 -34.64
C PHE A 144 22.17 11.56 -33.37
N PRO A 145 20.92 11.07 -33.27
CA PRO A 145 20.08 11.26 -32.11
C PRO A 145 20.51 10.35 -30.94
N PHE A 146 21.35 10.86 -30.03
CA PHE A 146 21.82 10.11 -28.85
C PHE A 146 20.69 9.57 -27.96
N HIS A 147 19.52 10.19 -27.97
CA HIS A 147 18.36 9.74 -27.19
C HIS A 147 17.83 8.35 -27.60
N LEU A 148 18.12 7.87 -28.81
CA LEU A 148 17.70 6.54 -29.28
C LEU A 148 18.53 5.41 -28.67
N ALA A 149 19.74 5.71 -28.17
CA ALA A 149 20.56 4.73 -27.46
C ALA A 149 19.97 4.33 -26.10
N ILE A 150 18.90 4.99 -25.65
CA ILE A 150 18.18 4.66 -24.42
C ILE A 150 17.23 3.49 -24.70
N ASP A 151 17.51 2.33 -24.10
CA ASP A 151 16.71 1.13 -24.31
C ASP A 151 15.35 1.20 -23.59
N VAL A 152 14.33 1.67 -24.31
CA VAL A 152 12.95 1.81 -23.83
C VAL A 152 12.17 0.50 -23.83
N LYS A 153 12.66 -0.54 -24.54
CA LYS A 153 11.95 -1.83 -24.68
C LYS A 153 11.78 -2.52 -23.33
N VAL A 154 12.78 -2.41 -22.46
CA VAL A 154 12.74 -3.01 -21.12
C VAL A 154 11.68 -2.33 -20.25
N THR A 155 11.59 -1.00 -20.30
CA THR A 155 10.56 -0.20 -19.60
C THR A 155 9.16 -0.60 -20.06
N ILE A 156 8.94 -0.77 -21.37
CA ILE A 156 7.65 -1.22 -21.93
C ILE A 156 7.30 -2.63 -21.44
N ARG A 157 8.26 -3.55 -21.36
CA ARG A 157 8.04 -4.90 -20.83
C ARG A 157 7.63 -4.86 -19.35
N LEU A 158 8.26 -4.02 -18.55
CA LEU A 158 7.92 -3.79 -17.15
C LEU A 158 6.52 -3.20 -16.97
N LEU A 159 6.13 -2.28 -17.86
CA LEU A 159 4.78 -1.72 -17.87
C LEU A 159 3.72 -2.79 -18.15
N LYS A 160 4.01 -3.75 -19.05
CA LYS A 160 3.11 -4.91 -19.29
C LYS A 160 2.97 -5.78 -18.04
N TYR A 161 4.06 -6.01 -17.30
CA TYR A 161 3.98 -6.74 -16.03
C TYR A 161 3.17 -5.98 -14.99
N LEU A 162 3.36 -4.65 -14.87
CA LEU A 162 2.56 -3.83 -13.97
C LEU A 162 1.06 -3.89 -14.32
N ALA A 163 0.73 -3.79 -15.61
CA ALA A 163 -0.64 -3.95 -16.08
C ALA A 163 -1.22 -5.33 -15.71
N ALA A 164 -0.44 -6.41 -15.87
CA ALA A 164 -0.86 -7.76 -15.48
C ALA A 164 -1.14 -7.86 -13.96
N VAL A 165 -0.30 -7.26 -13.12
CA VAL A 165 -0.50 -7.21 -11.66
C VAL A 165 -1.76 -6.43 -11.29
N LEU A 166 -2.01 -5.28 -11.93
CA LEU A 166 -3.23 -4.51 -11.71
C LEU A 166 -4.48 -5.27 -12.14
N LEU A 167 -4.40 -6.00 -13.25
CA LEU A 167 -5.49 -6.85 -13.73
C LEU A 167 -5.77 -7.97 -12.72
N LEU A 168 -4.74 -8.61 -12.17
CA LEU A 168 -4.90 -9.60 -11.10
C LEU A 168 -5.57 -8.99 -9.86
N TYR A 169 -5.16 -7.80 -9.43
CA TYR A 169 -5.82 -7.07 -8.34
C TYR A 169 -7.31 -6.84 -8.63
N LEU A 170 -7.64 -6.41 -9.85
CA LEU A 170 -9.02 -6.18 -10.27
C LEU A 170 -9.83 -7.49 -10.27
N SER A 171 -9.26 -8.59 -10.78
CA SER A 171 -9.91 -9.90 -10.76
C SER A 171 -10.20 -10.40 -9.34
N VAL A 172 -9.24 -10.25 -8.42
CA VAL A 172 -9.44 -10.62 -7.01
C VAL A 172 -10.51 -9.73 -6.36
N TRP A 173 -10.49 -8.42 -6.64
CA TRP A 173 -11.47 -7.48 -6.11
C TRP A 173 -12.90 -7.80 -6.57
N LEU A 174 -13.08 -8.13 -7.84
CA LEU A 174 -14.38 -8.53 -8.41
C LEU A 174 -14.89 -9.86 -7.83
N TYR A 175 -13.99 -10.80 -7.53
CA TYR A 175 -14.37 -12.09 -6.97
C TYR A 175 -14.72 -11.98 -5.48
N LYS A 176 -13.80 -11.44 -4.66
CA LYS A 176 -13.96 -11.28 -3.21
C LYS A 176 -13.17 -10.03 -2.74
N PRO A 177 -13.82 -8.87 -2.60
CA PRO A 177 -13.15 -7.64 -2.15
C PRO A 177 -12.62 -7.74 -0.73
N VAL A 178 -13.18 -8.65 0.08
CA VAL A 178 -12.77 -8.94 1.46
C VAL A 178 -11.31 -9.38 1.54
N ILE A 179 -10.79 -10.12 0.54
CA ILE A 179 -9.38 -10.59 0.54
C ILE A 179 -8.41 -9.41 0.57
N ILE A 180 -8.69 -8.38 -0.24
CA ILE A 180 -7.84 -7.18 -0.34
C ILE A 180 -8.05 -6.29 0.88
N LYS A 181 -9.30 -6.09 1.30
CA LYS A 181 -9.62 -5.22 2.44
C LYS A 181 -9.05 -5.78 3.74
N GLU A 182 -9.38 -7.03 4.08
CA GLU A 182 -8.89 -7.65 5.31
C GLU A 182 -7.38 -7.95 5.23
N GLY A 183 -6.86 -8.40 4.09
CA GLY A 183 -5.42 -8.63 3.91
C GLY A 183 -4.61 -7.35 4.14
N SER A 184 -5.03 -6.22 3.55
CA SER A 184 -4.34 -4.94 3.75
C SER A 184 -4.42 -4.46 5.21
N GLU A 185 -5.59 -4.49 5.84
CA GLU A 185 -5.77 -4.07 7.23
C GLU A 185 -4.95 -4.93 8.20
N ARG A 186 -4.92 -6.26 8.01
CA ARG A 186 -4.22 -7.21 8.88
C ARG A 186 -2.70 -7.12 8.82
N ILE A 187 -2.15 -6.72 7.68
CA ILE A 187 -0.70 -6.53 7.50
C ILE A 187 -0.27 -5.14 7.97
N LEU A 188 -1.04 -4.09 7.67
CA LEU A 188 -0.78 -2.74 8.18
C LEU A 188 -0.80 -2.72 9.71
N HIS A 189 -1.78 -3.38 10.32
CA HIS A 189 -1.85 -3.53 11.78
C HIS A 189 -1.30 -4.90 12.24
N HIS A 190 -0.13 -5.31 11.74
CA HIS A 190 0.52 -6.58 12.13
C HIS A 190 0.71 -6.78 13.65
N ARG A 191 0.74 -5.68 14.43
CA ARG A 191 0.90 -5.68 15.90
C ARG A 191 -0.41 -5.74 16.68
N THR A 192 -1.57 -5.56 16.06
CA THR A 192 -2.83 -5.70 16.76
C THR A 192 -3.27 -7.16 16.71
N THR A 193 -3.66 -7.70 17.87
CA THR A 193 -4.44 -8.94 17.93
C THR A 193 -5.78 -8.66 17.28
N PHE A 194 -5.89 -8.92 15.98
CA PHE A 194 -7.18 -9.04 15.32
C PHE A 194 -7.89 -10.25 15.94
N ALA A 195 -8.71 -9.99 16.96
CA ALA A 195 -9.82 -10.89 17.25
C ALA A 195 -10.61 -11.03 15.94
N MET A 196 -10.93 -12.26 15.55
CA MET A 196 -11.73 -12.52 14.36
C MET A 196 -12.96 -11.60 14.39
N PRO A 197 -13.24 -10.80 13.35
CA PRO A 197 -14.43 -9.96 13.36
C PRO A 197 -15.62 -10.88 13.61
N ALA A 198 -16.38 -10.58 14.67
CA ALA A 198 -17.48 -11.44 15.08
C ALA A 198 -18.38 -11.72 13.86
N PRO A 199 -18.73 -12.99 13.59
CA PRO A 199 -19.46 -13.39 12.39
C PRO A 199 -20.83 -12.70 12.27
N PHE A 200 -21.36 -12.21 13.39
CA PHE A 200 -22.57 -11.41 13.50
C PHE A 200 -22.48 -10.42 14.67
N ARG A 201 -23.39 -9.45 14.69
CA ARG A 201 -23.55 -8.45 15.73
C ARG A 201 -25.00 -8.42 16.21
N PHE A 202 -25.17 -8.09 17.48
CA PHE A 202 -26.47 -7.88 18.11
C PHE A 202 -26.87 -6.41 18.01
N GLU A 203 -28.09 -6.14 17.54
CA GLU A 203 -28.72 -4.82 17.54
C GLU A 203 -29.96 -4.86 18.43
N LEU A 204 -29.89 -4.18 19.58
CA LEU A 204 -31.03 -4.00 20.47
C LEU A 204 -32.09 -3.13 19.78
N GLN A 205 -33.34 -3.60 19.71
CA GLN A 205 -34.44 -2.88 19.06
C GLN A 205 -35.26 -2.01 20.02
N ASN A 206 -35.11 -2.21 21.33
CA ASN A 206 -35.80 -1.42 22.34
C ASN A 206 -35.30 0.03 22.33
N GLN A 207 -36.19 1.00 22.06
CA GLN A 207 -35.85 2.42 22.06
C GLN A 207 -35.70 2.99 23.47
N ASN A 208 -36.46 2.46 24.43
CA ASN A 208 -36.42 2.86 25.84
C ASN A 208 -36.15 1.64 26.72
N LEU A 209 -35.19 1.78 27.64
CA LEU A 209 -34.83 0.78 28.65
C LEU A 209 -35.40 1.12 30.03
N ASN A 210 -36.53 1.84 30.07
CA ASN A 210 -37.21 2.22 31.31
C ASN A 210 -38.48 1.38 31.47
N VAL A 211 -38.67 0.80 32.66
CA VAL A 211 -39.79 -0.10 32.99
C VAL A 211 -40.38 0.33 34.33
N SER A 212 -41.71 0.36 34.46
CA SER A 212 -42.32 0.63 35.76
C SER A 212 -42.20 -0.59 36.66
N GLN A 213 -42.00 -0.36 37.96
CA GLN A 213 -41.88 -1.45 38.93
C GLN A 213 -43.08 -2.42 38.85
N GLY A 214 -42.79 -3.71 38.69
CA GLY A 214 -43.79 -4.78 38.63
C GLY A 214 -44.36 -5.06 37.24
N GLU A 215 -43.98 -4.28 36.22
CA GLU A 215 -44.38 -4.54 34.83
C GLU A 215 -43.47 -5.60 34.16
N ASP A 216 -44.01 -6.24 33.13
CA ASP A 216 -43.27 -7.17 32.28
C ASP A 216 -42.45 -6.37 31.25
N PHE A 217 -41.19 -6.75 31.04
CA PHE A 217 -40.31 -6.11 30.06
C PHE A 217 -39.95 -7.07 28.92
N GLU A 218 -40.32 -6.69 27.70
CA GLU A 218 -39.95 -7.43 26.49
C GLU A 218 -38.65 -6.87 25.91
N ILE A 219 -37.61 -7.70 25.85
CA ILE A 219 -36.33 -7.40 25.21
C ILE A 219 -36.35 -7.97 23.79
N LYS A 220 -36.09 -7.14 22.79
CA LYS A 220 -35.98 -7.52 21.37
C LYS A 220 -34.58 -7.23 20.84
N VAL A 221 -33.97 -8.25 20.23
CA VAL A 221 -32.65 -8.15 19.61
C VAL A 221 -32.69 -8.71 18.20
N ALA A 222 -32.13 -7.95 17.26
CA ALA A 222 -31.89 -8.39 15.90
C ALA A 222 -30.43 -8.81 15.73
N VAL A 223 -30.18 -9.91 15.03
CA VAL A 223 -28.83 -10.36 14.70
C VAL A 223 -28.53 -10.04 13.25
N LYS A 224 -27.47 -9.28 12.99
CA LYS A 224 -27.00 -8.97 11.63
C LYS A 224 -25.58 -9.48 11.42
N GLY A 225 -25.35 -10.22 10.34
CA GLY A 225 -24.04 -10.81 10.08
C GLY A 225 -24.00 -11.76 8.90
N GLN A 226 -22.93 -12.55 8.84
CA GLN A 226 -22.71 -13.60 7.84
C GLN A 226 -23.68 -14.78 8.02
N TYR A 227 -24.09 -15.06 9.26
CA TYR A 227 -25.12 -16.04 9.59
C TYR A 227 -25.89 -15.61 10.84
N VAL A 228 -27.07 -16.21 11.06
CA VAL A 228 -27.85 -16.03 12.29
C VAL A 228 -27.69 -17.29 13.15
N PRO A 229 -27.25 -17.17 14.42
CA PRO A 229 -27.10 -18.31 15.31
C PRO A 229 -28.46 -18.94 15.64
N THR A 230 -28.49 -20.26 15.86
CA THR A 230 -29.73 -20.99 16.16
C THR A 230 -30.25 -20.69 17.57
N HIS A 231 -29.35 -20.44 18.52
CA HIS A 231 -29.67 -20.17 19.91
C HIS A 231 -28.98 -18.87 20.33
N VAL A 232 -29.76 -17.92 20.84
CA VAL A 232 -29.24 -16.69 21.45
C VAL A 232 -29.65 -16.70 22.92
N TYR A 233 -28.70 -16.38 23.78
CA TYR A 233 -28.91 -16.30 25.22
C TYR A 233 -28.88 -14.85 25.69
N LEU A 234 -29.76 -14.53 26.63
CA LEU A 234 -29.77 -13.32 27.43
C LEU A 234 -29.13 -13.66 28.78
N ILE A 235 -28.07 -12.95 29.14
CA ILE A 235 -27.42 -13.09 30.45
C ILE A 235 -27.81 -11.92 31.34
N VAL A 236 -28.38 -12.21 32.50
CA VAL A 236 -28.72 -11.22 33.54
C VAL A 236 -28.04 -11.64 34.83
N GLY A 237 -27.01 -10.89 35.25
CA GLY A 237 -26.14 -11.28 36.37
C GLY A 237 -25.48 -12.63 36.12
N SER A 238 -25.83 -13.66 36.91
CA SER A 238 -25.35 -15.04 36.76
C SER A 238 -26.32 -15.98 36.03
N THR A 239 -27.45 -15.46 35.56
CA THR A 239 -28.52 -16.28 34.97
C THR A 239 -28.44 -16.25 33.46
N ARG A 240 -28.47 -17.43 32.83
CA ARG A 240 -28.47 -17.61 31.38
C ARG A 240 -29.85 -18.03 30.90
N LEU A 241 -30.49 -17.19 30.08
CA LEU A 241 -31.86 -17.38 29.60
C LEU A 241 -31.87 -17.52 28.08
N LEU A 242 -32.52 -18.55 27.54
CA LEU A 242 -32.64 -18.73 26.09
C LEU A 242 -33.72 -17.80 25.53
N LEU A 243 -33.39 -17.03 24.48
CA LEU A 243 -34.34 -16.17 23.78
C LEU A 243 -35.23 -16.99 22.83
N ASN A 244 -36.48 -16.54 22.67
CA ASN A 244 -37.40 -17.09 21.69
C ASN A 244 -37.16 -16.48 20.32
N ASN A 245 -37.25 -17.29 19.26
CA ASN A 245 -37.14 -16.81 17.89
C ASN A 245 -38.50 -16.26 17.43
N ILE A 246 -38.54 -14.98 17.03
CA ILE A 246 -39.74 -14.38 16.42
C ILE A 246 -39.69 -14.50 14.90
N ASP A 247 -38.51 -14.25 14.33
CA ASP A 247 -38.25 -14.26 12.88
C ASP A 247 -36.83 -14.77 12.60
N LYS A 248 -36.48 -14.98 11.32
CA LYS A 248 -35.20 -15.54 10.88
C LYS A 248 -33.95 -14.85 11.44
N SER A 249 -34.06 -13.61 11.89
CA SER A 249 -32.95 -12.82 12.46
C SER A 249 -33.30 -12.08 13.75
N THR A 250 -34.49 -12.30 14.33
CA THR A 250 -35.00 -11.49 15.45
C THR A 250 -35.44 -12.40 16.59
N PHE A 251 -34.97 -12.07 17.79
CA PHE A 251 -35.21 -12.83 19.00
C PHE A 251 -35.83 -11.94 20.07
N ASN A 252 -36.70 -12.52 20.91
CA ASN A 252 -37.24 -11.83 22.08
C ASN A 252 -37.24 -12.68 23.36
N TYR A 253 -37.29 -11.98 24.48
CA TYR A 253 -37.53 -12.57 25.79
C TYR A 253 -38.34 -11.61 26.64
N ILE A 254 -39.28 -12.13 27.42
CA ILE A 254 -40.12 -11.35 28.33
C ILE A 254 -39.68 -11.66 29.75
N ILE A 255 -39.11 -10.67 30.43
CA ILE A 255 -38.81 -10.74 31.86
C ILE A 255 -40.07 -10.31 32.60
N LYS A 256 -40.63 -11.22 33.40
CA LYS A 256 -41.86 -10.96 34.13
C LYS A 256 -41.61 -10.24 35.45
N GLY A 257 -42.44 -9.26 35.78
CA GLY A 257 -42.45 -8.59 37.07
C GLY A 257 -41.11 -7.97 37.47
N VAL A 258 -40.62 -7.02 36.68
CA VAL A 258 -39.31 -6.38 36.93
C VAL A 258 -39.39 -5.46 38.15
N ASN A 259 -38.63 -5.79 39.21
CA ASN A 259 -38.67 -5.06 40.48
C ASN A 259 -37.45 -4.19 40.77
N GLN A 260 -36.31 -4.45 40.12
CA GLN A 260 -35.04 -3.76 40.32
C GLN A 260 -34.34 -3.54 38.97
N SER A 261 -33.58 -2.45 38.84
CA SER A 261 -32.73 -2.20 37.68
C SER A 261 -31.66 -3.30 37.56
N PHE A 262 -31.32 -3.69 36.33
CA PHE A 262 -30.35 -4.75 36.08
C PHE A 262 -29.56 -4.51 34.79
N ASP A 263 -28.34 -5.04 34.77
CA ASP A 263 -27.52 -5.13 33.57
C ASP A 263 -27.75 -6.46 32.85
N PHE A 264 -27.75 -6.42 31.53
CA PHE A 264 -27.84 -7.61 30.70
C PHE A 264 -26.97 -7.50 29.46
N TYR A 265 -26.57 -8.64 28.93
CA TYR A 265 -25.91 -8.75 27.62
C TYR A 265 -26.39 -10.01 26.90
N PHE A 266 -26.10 -10.09 25.61
CA PHE A 266 -26.43 -11.21 24.75
C PHE A 266 -25.21 -12.06 24.47
N GLU A 267 -25.41 -13.37 24.39
CA GLU A 267 -24.37 -14.35 24.08
C GLU A 267 -24.91 -15.35 23.07
N ALA A 268 -24.18 -15.60 22.00
CA ALA A 268 -24.44 -16.71 21.10
C ALA A 268 -23.13 -17.27 20.54
N ASP A 269 -23.00 -18.58 20.52
CA ASP A 269 -21.76 -19.29 20.17
C ASP A 269 -20.55 -18.74 20.97
N GLU A 270 -19.60 -18.06 20.31
CA GLU A 270 -18.42 -17.43 20.91
C GLU A 270 -18.51 -15.88 20.90
N VAL A 271 -19.68 -15.32 20.54
CA VAL A 271 -19.88 -13.87 20.39
C VAL A 271 -20.71 -13.33 21.56
N VAL A 272 -20.18 -12.31 22.22
CA VAL A 272 -20.81 -11.59 23.33
C VAL A 272 -21.12 -10.15 22.91
N SER A 273 -22.30 -9.64 23.24
CA SER A 273 -22.70 -8.25 22.96
C SER A 273 -22.13 -7.25 23.96
N GLU A 274 -22.33 -5.96 23.68
CA GLU A 274 -22.21 -4.91 24.69
C GLU A 274 -23.24 -5.10 25.80
N SER A 275 -22.92 -4.61 27.00
CA SER A 275 -23.82 -4.64 28.16
C SER A 275 -24.80 -3.48 28.11
N HIS A 276 -26.06 -3.74 28.44
CA HIS A 276 -27.15 -2.79 28.47
C HIS A 276 -27.76 -2.71 29.87
N HIS A 277 -28.20 -1.52 30.29
CA HIS A 277 -28.77 -1.27 31.60
C HIS A 277 -30.27 -0.96 31.50
N VAL A 278 -31.11 -1.71 32.22
CA VAL A 278 -32.55 -1.44 32.36
C VAL A 278 -32.80 -0.65 33.64
N ASN A 279 -33.47 0.49 33.52
CA ASN A 279 -33.87 1.33 34.64
C ASN A 279 -35.32 1.04 35.07
N VAL A 280 -35.52 0.74 36.35
CA VAL A 280 -36.85 0.59 36.93
C VAL A 280 -37.32 1.90 37.54
N LEU A 281 -38.47 2.38 37.07
CA LEU A 281 -39.14 3.57 37.58
C LEU A 281 -40.08 3.18 38.72
N PHE A 282 -39.83 3.72 39.91
CA PHE A 282 -40.70 3.55 41.06
C PHE A 282 -41.91 4.50 40.94
N PRO A 283 -43.13 4.03 41.26
CA PRO A 283 -44.28 4.91 41.33
C PRO A 283 -44.06 5.97 42.42
N PRO A 284 -44.53 7.22 42.22
CA PRO A 284 -44.40 8.26 43.24
C PRO A 284 -45.16 7.86 44.50
N GLN A 285 -44.47 7.85 45.64
CA GLN A 285 -45.12 7.65 46.94
C GLN A 285 -45.72 8.98 47.41
N ILE A 286 -47.01 9.00 47.76
CA ILE A 286 -47.65 10.17 48.36
C ILE A 286 -47.09 10.30 49.79
N LEU A 287 -46.20 11.27 49.99
CA LEU A 287 -45.53 11.49 51.27
C LEU A 287 -46.37 12.32 52.26
N ASP A 288 -47.36 13.08 51.78
CA ASP A 288 -48.24 13.84 52.65
C ASP A 288 -49.56 14.21 51.94
N PHE A 289 -50.70 13.99 52.61
CA PHE A 289 -52.03 14.36 52.12
C PHE A 289 -52.63 15.34 53.12
N LYS A 290 -52.63 16.63 52.77
CA LYS A 290 -53.20 17.69 53.60
C LYS A 290 -54.60 18.04 53.11
N ILE A 291 -55.60 17.79 53.94
CA ILE A 291 -57.00 18.19 53.71
C ILE A 291 -57.19 19.55 54.39
N GLU A 292 -57.70 20.53 53.63
CA GLU A 292 -58.26 21.79 54.16
C GLU A 292 -59.73 21.61 54.56
#